data_AF-A0A069RE21-F1
#
_entry.id   AF-A0A069RE21-F1
#
_cell.length_a   1.000
_cell.length_b   1.000
_cell.length_c   1.000
_cell.angle_alpha   90.00
_cell.angle_beta   90.00
_cell.angle_gamma   90.00
#
_symmetry.space_group_name_H-M   'P 1'
#
loop_
_entity.id
_entity.type
_entity.pdbx_description
1 polymer ?
#
loop_
_entity_poly.entity_id
_entity_poly.type
_entity_poly.pdbx_seq_one_letter_code
_entity_poly.pdbx_strand_id
1 'polypeptide(L)' 'MISHIYEWYNIELFLFIRMNRKVTFEEIKKIFPLVSEIDLKKLVTLGKIKVDSEFYMAV' A
#
# COMPACT_ATOMS: atom_id res chain seq x y z
N MET A 1 -3.87 9.66 -20.27
CA MET A 1 -4.89 8.68 -19.83
C MET A 1 -4.22 7.51 -19.10
N ILE A 2 -3.38 7.80 -18.11
CA ILE A 2 -2.62 6.81 -17.32
C ILE A 2 -2.71 7.15 -15.81
N SER A 3 -2.95 8.42 -15.46
CA SER A 3 -3.01 8.86 -14.05
C SER A 3 -4.15 8.24 -13.27
N HIS A 4 -5.36 8.12 -13.85
CA HIS A 4 -6.52 7.63 -13.10
C HIS A 4 -6.40 6.16 -12.69
N ILE A 5 -5.83 5.29 -13.55
CA ILE A 5 -5.64 3.87 -13.22
C ILE A 5 -4.67 3.72 -12.03
N TYR A 6 -3.61 4.52 -12.00
CA TYR A 6 -2.66 4.54 -10.88
C TYR A 6 -3.23 5.12 -9.59
N GLU A 7 -4.14 6.09 -9.67
CA GLU A 7 -4.82 6.66 -8.50
C GLU A 7 -5.76 5.63 -7.85
N TRP A 8 -6.57 4.93 -8.64
CA TRP A 8 -7.46 3.87 -8.12
C TRP A 8 -6.67 2.72 -7.50
N TYR A 9 -5.56 2.32 -8.10
CA TYR A 9 -4.70 1.26 -7.57
C TYR A 9 -4.11 1.59 -6.20
N ASN A 10 -3.69 2.84 -5.99
CA ASN A 10 -3.18 3.29 -4.68
C ASN A 10 -4.28 3.34 -3.60
N ILE A 11 -5.53 3.62 -3.99
CA ILE A 11 -6.68 3.60 -3.07
C ILE A 11 -6.95 2.18 -2.60
N GLU A 12 -7.02 1.21 -3.50
CA GLU A 12 -7.26 -0.20 -3.16
C GLU A 12 -6.15 -0.77 -2.27
N LEU A 13 -4.89 -0.48 -2.59
CA LEU A 13 -3.74 -0.86 -1.77
C LEU A 13 -3.84 -0.29 -0.35
N PHE A 14 -4.15 1.00 -0.22
CA PHE A 14 -4.36 1.63 1.10
C PHE A 14 -5.51 0.98 1.87
N LEU A 15 -6.65 0.74 1.23
CA LEU A 15 -7.82 0.12 1.87
C LEU A 15 -7.50 -1.28 2.37
N PHE A 16 -6.77 -2.08 1.59
CA PHE A 16 -6.32 -3.40 2.00
C PHE A 16 -5.45 -3.36 3.25
N ILE A 17 -4.44 -2.47 3.28
CA ILE A 17 -3.57 -2.29 4.45
C ILE A 17 -4.39 -1.84 5.67
N ARG A 18 -5.35 -0.93 5.48
CA ARG A 18 -6.24 -0.45 6.54
C ARG A 18 -7.12 -1.55 7.13
N MET A 19 -7.69 -2.41 6.28
CA MET A 19 -8.57 -3.50 6.71
C MET A 19 -7.83 -4.57 7.51
N ASN A 20 -6.61 -4.91 7.10
CA ASN A 20 -5.84 -5.98 7.72
C ASN A 20 -5.00 -5.52 8.93
N ARG A 21 -4.98 -4.20 9.22
CA ARG A 21 -4.30 -3.52 10.34
C ARG A 21 -2.78 -3.63 10.37
N LYS A 22 -2.22 -4.79 10.01
CA LYS A 22 -0.79 -5.10 10.04
C LYS A 22 -0.49 -6.13 8.96
N VAL A 23 0.23 -5.73 7.90
CA VAL A 23 0.47 -6.56 6.72
C VAL A 23 1.92 -6.49 6.29
N THR A 24 2.50 -7.62 5.90
CA THR A 24 3.85 -7.69 5.32
C THR A 24 3.87 -7.38 3.84
N PHE A 25 5.04 -7.05 3.29
CA PHE A 25 5.17 -6.84 1.84
C PHE A 25 4.79 -8.07 1.02
N GLU A 26 5.10 -9.28 1.52
CA GLU A 26 4.78 -10.53 0.84
C GLU A 26 3.27 -10.77 0.73
N GLU A 27 2.53 -10.49 1.80
CA GLU A 27 1.06 -10.57 1.80
C GLU A 27 0.43 -9.54 0.85
N ILE A 28 0.97 -8.32 0.83
CA ILE A 28 0.54 -7.30 -0.13
C ILE A 28 0.81 -7.80 -1.55
N LYS A 29 1.98 -8.36 -1.86
CA LYS A 29 2.30 -8.90 -3.20
C LYS A 29 1.41 -10.05 -3.63
N LYS A 30 0.89 -10.87 -2.72
CA LYS A 30 -0.06 -11.94 -3.06
C LYS A 30 -1.38 -11.39 -3.62
N ILE A 31 -1.84 -10.24 -3.14
CA ILE A 31 -3.09 -9.61 -3.58
C ILE A 31 -2.83 -8.58 -4.69
N PHE A 32 -1.72 -7.85 -4.59
CA PHE A 32 -1.29 -6.77 -5.47
C PHE A 32 0.06 -7.13 -6.12
N PRO A 33 0.12 -8.06 -7.09
CA PRO A 33 1.39 -8.56 -7.63
C PRO A 33 2.23 -7.50 -8.35
N LEU A 34 1.60 -6.41 -8.81
CA LEU A 34 2.26 -5.28 -9.47
C LEU A 34 2.78 -4.23 -8.47
N VAL A 35 2.48 -4.37 -7.18
CA VAL A 35 2.92 -3.40 -6.17
C VAL A 35 4.44 -3.40 -6.06
N SER A 36 5.00 -2.21 -6.05
CA SER A 36 6.41 -1.99 -5.79
C SER A 36 6.61 -1.30 -4.44
N GLU A 37 7.83 -1.35 -3.92
CA GLU A 37 8.20 -0.57 -2.73
C GLU A 37 7.99 0.94 -2.95
N ILE A 38 8.06 1.41 -4.20
CA ILE A 38 7.84 2.82 -4.55
C ILE A 38 6.39 3.23 -4.27
N ASP A 39 5.43 2.36 -4.54
CA ASP A 39 4.01 2.64 -4.30
C ASP A 39 3.72 2.73 -2.79
N LEU A 40 4.29 1.81 -2.01
CA LEU A 40 4.20 1.86 -0.55
C LEU A 40 4.90 3.08 0.02
N LYS A 41 6.07 3.45 -0.52
CA LYS A 41 6.80 4.66 -0.11
C LYS A 41 6.01 5.93 -0.39
N LYS A 42 5.26 6.00 -1.50
CA LYS A 42 4.34 7.12 -1.76
C LYS A 42 3.25 7.19 -0.68
N LEU A 43 2.61 6.08 -0.34
CA LEU A 43 1.59 6.04 0.72
C LEU A 43 2.14 6.45 2.09
N VAL A 44 3.39 6.08 2.41
CA VAL A 44 4.10 6.55 3.61
C VAL A 44 4.35 8.05 3.55
N THR A 45 4.84 8.56 2.43
CA THR A 45 5.13 9.99 2.23
C THR A 45 3.86 10.84 2.33
N LEU A 46 2.72 10.31 1.88
CA LEU A 46 1.39 10.93 2.00
C LEU A 46 0.78 10.80 3.41
N GLY A 47 1.48 10.15 4.35
CA GLY A 47 0.99 9.94 5.72
C GLY A 47 -0.23 9.02 5.82
N LYS A 48 -0.47 8.17 4.82
CA LYS A 48 -1.60 7.22 4.80
C LYS A 48 -1.29 5.94 5.55
N ILE A 49 -0.04 5.49 5.45
CA ILE A 49 0.45 4.28 6.12
C ILE A 49 1.77 4.57 6.82
N LYS A 50 2.11 3.75 7.80
CA LYS A 50 3.40 3.72 8.49
C LYS A 50 4.00 2.32 8.39
N VAL A 51 5.32 2.26 8.55
CA VAL A 51 6.07 1.01 8.60
C VAL A 51 6.58 0.81 10.02
N ASP A 52 6.33 -0.36 10.60
CA ASP A 52 6.91 -0.81 11.86
C ASP A 52 7.57 -2.16 11.65
N SER A 53 8.91 -2.18 11.74
CA SER A 53 9.73 -3.32 11.36
C SER A 53 9.44 -3.76 9.91
N GLU A 54 8.81 -4.91 9.71
CA GLU A 54 8.44 -5.45 8.38
C GLU A 54 6.98 -5.21 7.99
N PHE A 55 6.20 -4.55 8.87
CA PHE A 55 4.76 -4.43 8.71
C PHE A 55 4.32 -3.04 8.28
N TYR A 56 3.41 -3.00 7.32
CA TYR A 56 2.68 -1.83 6.86
C TYR A 56 1.34 -1.74 7.59
N MET A 57 1.02 -0.54 8.07
CA MET A 57 -0.20 -0.26 8.84
C MET A 57 -0.77 1.08 8.42
N ALA A 58 -2.10 1.22 8.33
CA ALA A 58 -2.71 2.54 8.11
C ALA A 58 -2.48 3.46 9.33
N VAL A 59 -2.31 4.75 9.05
CA VAL A 59 -2.24 5.81 10.07
C VAL A 59 -3.64 6.32 10.39
#